data_AF-A0A4Y2SDR4-F1
#
_entry.id   AF-A0A4Y2SDR4-F1
#
_cell.length_a   1.000
_cell.length_b   1.000
_cell.length_c   1.000
_cell.angle_alpha   90.00
_cell.angle_beta   90.00
_cell.angle_gamma   90.00
#
_symmetry.space_group_name_H-M   'P 1'
#
loop_
_entity.id
_entity.type
_entity.pdbx_description
1 polymer ?
#
loop_
_entity_poly.entity_id
_entity_poly.type
_entity_poly.pdbx_seq_one_letter_code
_entity_poly.pdbx_strand_id
1 'polypeptide(L)'
;MSEYLSLGHMEEVNENSVDVKNEHFYIPHHHVIKESSLTTRLRVVFNASAKSSSGVSHNDTLMIGPKNQDDLSAILLRFRSHSIAVTSDLQKMYRQVNIENEDRNFQKILWRDNPSSPIKTYRLCTVTYGTASASYLATRVLKQLAIDESSNFPKASEVLLHNCYVDDVLFGADTLEESEKLIPELQELL
;
A
#
# COMPACT_ATOMS: atom_id res chain seq x y z
N MET A 1 -6.87 -3.33 -14.36
CA MET A 1 -7.49 -4.38 -13.51
C MET A 1 -6.86 -5.75 -13.70
N SER A 2 -6.45 -6.15 -14.92
CA SER A 2 -5.79 -7.45 -15.14
C SER A 2 -4.55 -7.68 -14.29
N GLU A 3 -3.70 -6.65 -14.07
CA GLU A 3 -2.53 -6.76 -13.17
C GLU A 3 -2.94 -7.05 -11.71
N TYR A 4 -4.08 -6.54 -11.25
CA TYR A 4 -4.57 -6.84 -9.90
C TYR A 4 -4.97 -8.31 -9.77
N LEU A 5 -5.60 -8.88 -10.81
CA LEU A 5 -5.96 -10.30 -10.83
C LEU A 5 -4.72 -11.19 -10.91
N SER A 6 -3.77 -10.89 -11.79
CA SER A 6 -2.58 -11.72 -11.99
C SER A 6 -1.69 -11.78 -10.75
N LEU A 7 -1.68 -10.71 -9.95
CA LEU A 7 -0.93 -10.63 -8.70
C LEU A 7 -1.71 -11.13 -7.47
N GLY A 8 -2.97 -11.57 -7.64
CA GLY A 8 -3.83 -11.97 -6.51
C GLY A 8 -4.24 -10.80 -5.60
N HIS A 9 -4.02 -9.55 -6.03
CA HIS A 9 -4.41 -8.34 -5.29
C HIS A 9 -5.91 -8.04 -5.40
N MET A 10 -6.62 -8.79 -6.24
CA MET A 10 -8.05 -8.76 -6.45
C MET A 10 -8.53 -10.13 -6.88
N GLU A 11 -9.78 -10.47 -6.54
CA GLU A 11 -10.43 -11.70 -7.00
C GLU A 11 -11.86 -11.45 -7.46
N GLU A 12 -12.34 -12.29 -8.39
CA GLU A 12 -13.72 -12.26 -8.86
C GLU A 12 -14.63 -12.87 -7.80
N VAL A 13 -15.69 -12.16 -7.43
CA VAL A 13 -16.68 -12.65 -6.47
C VAL A 13 -17.70 -13.49 -7.22
N ASN A 14 -17.88 -14.74 -6.81
CA ASN A 14 -18.93 -15.60 -7.35
C ASN A 14 -20.30 -15.06 -6.90
N GLU A 15 -21.17 -14.71 -7.85
CA GLU A 15 -22.51 -14.15 -7.59
C GLU A 15 -23.40 -15.08 -6.72
N ASN A 16 -23.10 -16.37 -6.70
CA ASN A 16 -23.81 -17.36 -5.89
C ASN A 16 -23.19 -17.61 -4.51
N SER A 17 -22.10 -16.92 -4.15
CA SER A 17 -21.45 -17.10 -2.86
C SER A 17 -22.21 -16.41 -1.72
N VAL A 18 -22.00 -16.90 -0.50
CA VAL A 18 -22.55 -16.29 0.73
C VAL A 18 -22.07 -14.83 0.88
N ASP A 19 -20.87 -14.51 0.41
CA ASP A 19 -20.26 -13.17 0.48
C ASP A 19 -21.05 -12.09 -0.28
N VAL A 20 -21.84 -12.48 -1.27
CA VAL A 20 -22.73 -11.55 -1.98
C VAL A 20 -23.91 -11.13 -1.11
N LYS A 21 -24.35 -12.03 -0.21
CA LYS A 21 -25.48 -11.81 0.71
C LYS A 21 -25.06 -11.16 2.03
N ASN A 22 -23.78 -11.26 2.39
CA ASN A 22 -23.21 -10.61 3.57
C ASN A 22 -23.10 -9.08 3.38
N GLU A 23 -22.94 -8.36 4.49
CA GLU A 23 -22.71 -6.91 4.51
C GLU A 23 -21.50 -6.54 3.65
N HIS A 24 -21.64 -5.54 2.80
CA HIS A 24 -20.63 -5.18 1.84
C HIS A 24 -20.67 -3.70 1.46
N PHE A 25 -19.58 -3.25 0.83
CA PHE A 25 -19.46 -1.89 0.31
C PHE A 25 -18.78 -1.91 -1.05
N TYR A 26 -19.37 -1.20 -2.03
CA TYR A 26 -18.77 -0.99 -3.35
C TYR A 26 -18.01 0.32 -3.36
N ILE A 27 -16.69 0.25 -3.59
CA ILE A 27 -15.83 1.40 -3.74
C ILE A 27 -15.87 1.87 -5.20
N PRO A 28 -16.41 3.08 -5.48
CA PRO A 28 -16.33 3.66 -6.81
C PRO A 28 -14.87 3.87 -7.20
N HIS A 29 -14.57 3.67 -8.47
CA HIS A 29 -13.23 3.92 -8.98
C HIS A 29 -13.27 4.53 -10.37
N HIS A 30 -12.20 5.23 -10.70
CA HIS A 30 -11.99 5.81 -12.02
C HIS A 30 -10.50 5.75 -12.37
N HIS A 31 -10.18 6.01 -13.64
CA HIS A 31 -8.79 6.09 -14.08
C HIS A 31 -8.33 7.55 -14.08
N VAL A 32 -7.05 7.75 -13.81
CA VAL A 32 -6.35 9.02 -14.01
C VAL A 32 -5.16 8.76 -14.91
N ILE A 33 -5.02 9.56 -15.96
CA ILE A 33 -3.88 9.50 -16.88
C ILE A 33 -2.86 10.53 -16.42
N LYS A 34 -1.67 10.07 -16.08
CA LYS A 34 -0.52 10.93 -15.77
C LYS A 34 0.45 10.82 -16.94
N GLU A 35 0.28 11.69 -17.95
CA GLU A 35 1.06 11.67 -19.18
C GLU A 35 2.57 11.83 -18.94
N SER A 36 2.94 12.52 -17.86
CA SER A 36 4.33 12.72 -17.43
C SER A 36 4.97 11.51 -16.74
N SER A 37 4.20 10.46 -16.41
CA SER A 37 4.73 9.23 -15.81
C SER A 37 5.24 8.28 -16.91
N LEU A 38 6.54 8.00 -16.90
CA LEU A 38 7.17 7.07 -17.84
C LEU A 38 6.78 5.61 -17.57
N THR A 39 6.54 5.23 -16.31
CA THR A 39 6.33 3.84 -15.89
C THR A 39 4.87 3.51 -15.55
N THR A 40 4.08 4.49 -15.10
CA THR A 40 2.68 4.30 -14.67
C THR A 40 1.77 5.37 -15.26
N ARG A 41 1.57 5.32 -16.59
CA ARG A 41 0.77 6.32 -17.32
C ARG A 41 -0.71 6.31 -16.92
N LEU A 42 -1.26 5.14 -16.58
CA LEU A 42 -2.63 5.00 -16.09
C LEU A 42 -2.62 4.54 -14.64
N ARG A 43 -3.36 5.25 -13.78
CA ARG A 43 -3.58 4.89 -12.37
C ARG A 43 -5.07 4.72 -12.14
N VAL A 44 -5.42 3.74 -11.33
CA VAL A 44 -6.79 3.64 -10.80
C VAL A 44 -6.86 4.54 -9.56
N VAL A 45 -8.03 5.13 -9.30
CA VAL A 45 -8.32 5.89 -8.08
C VAL A 45 -9.55 5.27 -7.47
N PHE A 46 -9.41 4.74 -6.26
CA PHE A 46 -10.50 4.21 -5.46
C PHE A 46 -11.01 5.31 -4.52
N ASN A 47 -12.32 5.60 -4.59
CA ASN A 47 -12.94 6.66 -3.79
C ASN A 47 -13.72 6.08 -2.62
N ALA A 48 -13.02 5.71 -1.56
CA ALA A 48 -13.64 5.20 -0.33
C ALA A 48 -14.36 6.28 0.50
N SER A 49 -14.25 7.56 0.10
CA SER A 49 -15.00 8.69 0.69
C SER A 49 -16.34 8.94 -0.01
N ALA A 50 -16.64 8.21 -1.09
CA ALA A 50 -17.95 8.29 -1.73
C ALA A 50 -19.02 7.75 -0.76
N LYS A 51 -20.07 8.53 -0.53
CA LYS A 51 -21.18 8.12 0.32
C LYS A 51 -22.05 7.10 -0.41
N SER A 52 -22.45 6.06 0.31
CA SER A 52 -23.44 5.10 -0.16
C SER A 52 -24.87 5.66 -0.04
N SER A 53 -25.86 4.84 -0.38
CA SER A 53 -27.29 5.17 -0.18
C SER A 53 -27.66 5.44 1.28
N SER A 54 -26.86 4.98 2.26
CA SER A 54 -27.04 5.30 3.68
C SER A 54 -26.52 6.68 4.07
N GLY A 55 -25.83 7.40 3.16
CA GLY A 55 -25.16 8.67 3.46
C GLY A 55 -23.82 8.52 4.19
N VAL A 56 -23.37 7.29 4.45
CA VAL A 56 -22.09 6.94 5.09
C VAL A 56 -21.14 6.40 4.02
N SER A 57 -19.88 6.83 4.06
CA SER A 57 -18.79 6.31 3.23
C SER A 57 -17.99 5.22 3.96
N HIS A 58 -17.21 4.43 3.23
CA HIS A 58 -16.35 3.43 3.88
C HIS A 58 -15.31 4.09 4.80
N ASN A 59 -14.80 5.27 4.41
CA ASN A 59 -13.85 6.02 5.24
C ASN A 59 -14.45 6.52 6.55
N ASP A 60 -15.76 6.77 6.61
CA ASP A 60 -16.44 7.17 7.85
C ASP A 60 -16.51 6.02 8.88
N THR A 61 -16.38 4.77 8.42
CA THR A 61 -16.48 3.57 9.28
C THR A 61 -15.13 3.01 9.69
N LEU A 62 -14.03 3.47 9.09
CA LEU A 62 -12.69 2.94 9.32
C LEU A 62 -11.97 3.68 10.44
N MET A 63 -11.27 2.94 11.29
CA MET A 63 -10.35 3.51 12.27
C MET A 63 -9.01 3.84 11.59
N ILE A 64 -8.65 5.13 11.54
CA ILE A 64 -7.44 5.60 10.86
C ILE A 64 -6.16 5.04 11.50
N GLY A 65 -6.15 4.89 12.83
CA GLY A 65 -4.96 4.55 13.60
C GLY A 65 -4.10 5.78 13.96
N PRO A 66 -3.17 5.64 14.93
CA PRO A 66 -2.29 6.73 15.34
C PRO A 66 -1.23 7.05 14.29
N LYS A 67 -0.68 8.27 14.32
CA LYS A 67 0.51 8.62 13.53
C LYS A 67 1.69 7.76 13.99
N ASN A 68 2.25 6.99 13.08
CA ASN A 68 3.38 6.10 13.31
C ASN A 68 4.61 6.46 12.46
N GLN A 69 4.56 7.48 11.60
CA GLN A 69 5.69 7.93 10.80
C GLN A 69 6.48 9.03 11.51
N ASP A 70 7.81 8.99 11.33
CA ASP A 70 8.69 10.05 11.79
C ASP A 70 8.39 11.36 11.06
N ASP A 71 8.81 12.48 11.66
CA ASP A 71 8.69 13.77 10.99
C ASP A 71 9.59 13.82 9.75
N LEU A 72 9.05 14.29 8.63
CA LEU A 72 9.80 14.39 7.38
C LEU A 72 11.07 15.23 7.54
N SER A 73 11.05 16.27 8.38
CA SER A 73 12.26 17.06 8.64
C SER A 73 13.33 16.24 9.35
N ALA A 74 12.95 15.37 10.28
CA ALA A 74 13.89 14.48 10.97
C ALA A 74 14.49 13.44 10.03
N ILE A 75 13.65 12.86 9.13
CA ILE A 75 14.11 11.95 8.08
C ILE A 75 15.12 12.65 7.18
N LEU A 76 14.81 13.85 6.69
CA LEU A 76 15.70 14.61 5.81
C LEU A 76 17.00 15.03 6.50
N LEU A 77 16.98 15.35 7.79
CA LEU A 77 18.20 15.69 8.54
C LEU A 77 19.14 14.49 8.67
N ARG A 78 18.62 13.29 8.98
CA ARG A 78 19.41 12.04 9.01
C ARG A 78 19.94 11.69 7.62
N PHE A 79 19.08 11.74 6.62
CA PHE A 79 19.47 11.47 5.23
C PHE A 79 20.63 12.37 4.78
N ARG A 80 20.60 13.65 5.14
CA ARG A 80 21.64 14.63 4.79
C ARG A 80 22.90 14.57 5.65
N SER A 81 22.92 13.81 6.75
CA SER A 81 24.14 13.67 7.56
C SER A 81 25.15 12.70 6.96
N HIS A 82 24.73 11.86 6.01
CA HIS A 82 25.60 10.87 5.39
C HIS A 82 26.40 11.44 4.22
N SER A 83 27.64 10.96 4.09
CA SER A 83 28.50 11.31 2.94
C SER A 83 28.00 10.72 1.61
N ILE A 84 27.31 9.58 1.67
CA ILE A 84 26.69 8.91 0.53
C ILE A 84 25.19 8.77 0.80
N ALA A 85 24.38 9.25 -0.14
CA ALA A 85 22.93 9.22 -0.07
C ALA A 85 22.35 8.10 -0.96
N VAL A 86 21.41 7.33 -0.42
CA VAL A 86 20.69 6.25 -1.10
C VAL A 86 19.18 6.46 -0.96
N THR A 87 18.47 6.35 -2.07
CA THR A 87 17.01 6.47 -2.11
C THR A 87 16.42 5.23 -2.76
N SER A 88 15.33 4.71 -2.20
CA SER A 88 14.61 3.56 -2.74
C SER A 88 13.10 3.78 -2.68
N ASP A 89 12.36 3.09 -3.54
CA ASP A 89 10.90 3.09 -3.63
C ASP A 89 10.37 1.67 -3.31
N LEU A 90 9.48 1.56 -2.33
CA LEU A 90 8.80 0.30 -1.99
C LEU A 90 7.67 0.05 -2.98
N GLN A 91 8.01 -0.65 -4.06
CA GLN A 91 7.08 -0.88 -5.15
C GLN A 91 5.76 -1.50 -4.66
N LYS A 92 4.66 -0.77 -4.91
CA LYS A 92 3.29 -1.18 -4.56
C LYS A 92 3.12 -1.46 -3.06
N MET A 93 3.78 -0.71 -2.16
CA MET A 93 3.81 -0.97 -0.70
C MET A 93 2.44 -1.40 -0.09
N TYR A 94 1.37 -0.68 -0.42
CA TYR A 94 0.04 -0.96 0.14
C TYR A 94 -0.49 -2.34 -0.29
N ARG A 95 -0.20 -2.72 -1.53
CA ARG A 95 -0.64 -3.99 -2.11
C ARG A 95 0.15 -5.18 -1.57
N GLN A 96 1.23 -4.96 -0.81
CA GLN A 96 1.97 -6.02 -0.13
C GLN A 96 1.30 -6.45 1.18
N VAL A 97 0.27 -5.72 1.64
CA VAL A 97 -0.44 -6.02 2.89
C VAL A 97 -1.80 -6.61 2.56
N ASN A 98 -2.01 -7.87 2.92
CA ASN A 98 -3.29 -8.55 2.76
C ASN A 98 -4.35 -8.03 3.74
N ILE A 99 -5.59 -8.01 3.28
CA ILE A 99 -6.77 -7.75 4.09
C ILE A 99 -7.38 -9.08 4.50
N GLU A 100 -7.88 -9.15 5.73
CA GLU A 100 -8.56 -10.33 6.26
C GLU A 100 -9.81 -10.66 5.42
N ASN A 101 -10.11 -11.94 5.23
CA ASN A 101 -11.14 -12.37 4.27
C ASN A 101 -12.51 -11.75 4.56
N GLU A 102 -12.85 -11.58 5.84
CA GLU A 102 -14.12 -11.00 6.30
C GLU A 102 -14.25 -9.52 5.90
N ASP A 103 -13.14 -8.77 5.93
CA ASP A 103 -13.12 -7.33 5.64
C ASP A 103 -13.06 -7.02 4.14
N ARG A 104 -12.64 -7.99 3.29
CA ARG A 104 -12.59 -7.81 1.83
C ARG A 104 -13.96 -7.49 1.23
N ASN A 105 -15.05 -7.88 1.90
CA ASN A 105 -16.40 -7.60 1.43
C ASN A 105 -16.73 -6.10 1.38
N PHE A 106 -16.01 -5.28 2.14
CA PHE A 106 -16.14 -3.81 2.14
C PHE A 106 -15.24 -3.12 1.10
N GLN A 107 -14.49 -3.91 0.31
CA GLN A 107 -13.63 -3.42 -0.77
C GLN A 107 -14.05 -3.99 -2.13
N LYS A 108 -15.37 -4.13 -2.35
CA LYS A 108 -15.92 -4.56 -3.64
C LYS A 108 -15.79 -3.47 -4.70
N ILE A 109 -15.64 -3.88 -5.94
CA ILE A 109 -15.67 -3.01 -7.11
C ILE A 109 -16.44 -3.67 -8.25
N LEU A 110 -16.95 -2.85 -9.16
CA LEU A 110 -17.60 -3.31 -10.39
C LEU A 110 -16.67 -3.08 -11.58
N TRP A 111 -16.33 -4.14 -12.32
CA TRP A 111 -15.42 -4.04 -13.46
C TRP A 111 -15.89 -4.88 -14.64
N ARG A 112 -15.53 -4.43 -15.85
CA ARG A 112 -15.62 -5.18 -17.10
C ARG A 112 -14.49 -4.74 -18.02
N ASP A 113 -13.89 -5.68 -18.75
CA ASP A 113 -12.79 -5.36 -19.65
C ASP A 113 -13.25 -4.68 -20.95
N ASN A 114 -14.49 -4.95 -21.37
CA ASN A 114 -15.07 -4.38 -22.57
C ASN A 114 -16.47 -3.80 -22.28
N PRO A 115 -16.86 -2.67 -22.91
CA PRO A 115 -18.21 -2.11 -22.78
C PRO A 115 -19.37 -3.08 -23.13
N SER A 116 -19.12 -4.09 -23.96
CA SER A 116 -20.09 -5.11 -24.34
C SER A 116 -20.09 -6.31 -23.38
N SER A 117 -19.06 -6.48 -22.55
CA SER A 117 -19.01 -7.56 -21.56
C SER A 117 -19.95 -7.27 -20.40
N PRO A 118 -20.48 -8.33 -19.74
CA PRO A 118 -21.23 -8.15 -18.50
C PRO A 118 -20.35 -7.50 -17.43
N ILE A 119 -20.95 -6.63 -16.63
CA ILE A 119 -20.30 -6.08 -15.43
C ILE A 119 -20.17 -7.23 -14.44
N LYS A 120 -18.97 -7.38 -13.88
CA LYS A 120 -18.68 -8.37 -12.85
C LYS A 120 -18.31 -7.69 -11.55
N THR A 121 -18.50 -8.41 -10.45
CA THR A 121 -18.08 -7.98 -9.12
C THR A 121 -16.72 -8.58 -8.80
N TYR A 122 -15.82 -7.72 -8.34
CA TYR A 122 -14.53 -8.10 -7.78
C TYR A 122 -14.41 -7.57 -6.36
N ARG A 123 -13.50 -8.14 -5.58
CA ARG A 123 -13.08 -7.54 -4.30
C ARG A 123 -11.56 -7.43 -4.24
N LEU A 124 -11.09 -6.33 -3.67
CA LEU A 124 -9.66 -6.08 -3.47
C LEU A 124 -9.19 -6.86 -2.24
N CYS A 125 -8.06 -7.56 -2.38
CA CYS A 125 -7.56 -8.48 -1.35
C CYS A 125 -6.49 -7.86 -0.45
N THR A 126 -6.04 -6.66 -0.79
CA THR A 126 -4.89 -5.98 -0.17
C THR A 126 -5.28 -4.57 0.27
N VAL A 127 -4.46 -3.90 1.07
CA VAL A 127 -4.73 -2.53 1.52
C VAL A 127 -4.90 -1.63 0.30
N THR A 128 -6.10 -1.06 0.17
CA THR A 128 -6.46 -0.18 -0.95
C THR A 128 -6.16 1.27 -0.61
N TYR A 129 -5.34 1.93 -1.44
CA TYR A 129 -5.11 3.37 -1.30
C TYR A 129 -6.41 4.16 -1.47
N GLY A 130 -6.52 5.28 -0.75
CA GLY A 130 -7.75 6.08 -0.68
C GLY A 130 -8.68 5.66 0.47
N THR A 131 -8.42 4.54 1.15
CA THR A 131 -9.06 4.25 2.43
C THR A 131 -8.39 5.01 3.58
N ALA A 132 -9.17 5.37 4.60
CA ALA A 132 -8.73 6.23 5.70
C ALA A 132 -7.59 5.61 6.53
N SER A 133 -7.60 4.28 6.69
CA SER A 133 -6.61 3.52 7.46
C SER A 133 -5.40 3.04 6.65
N ALA A 134 -5.40 3.20 5.32
CA ALA A 134 -4.38 2.62 4.44
C ALA A 134 -2.94 2.97 4.85
N SER A 135 -2.70 4.25 5.14
CA SER A 135 -1.37 4.75 5.50
C SER A 135 -0.86 4.16 6.80
N TYR A 136 -1.72 4.06 7.81
CA TYR A 136 -1.36 3.43 9.08
C TYR A 136 -1.07 1.94 8.90
N LEU A 137 -1.97 1.21 8.22
CA LEU A 137 -1.82 -0.23 8.03
C LEU A 137 -0.52 -0.58 7.32
N ALA A 138 -0.23 0.04 6.18
CA ALA A 138 0.97 -0.25 5.40
C ALA A 138 2.26 0.06 6.18
N THR A 139 2.33 1.22 6.83
CA THR A 139 3.52 1.60 7.60
C THR A 139 3.66 0.86 8.92
N ARG A 140 2.56 0.46 9.56
CA ARG A 140 2.61 -0.34 10.80
C ARG A 140 3.15 -1.74 10.55
N VAL A 141 2.80 -2.35 9.42
CA VAL A 141 3.36 -3.63 8.97
C VAL A 141 4.85 -3.49 8.69
N LEU A 142 5.25 -2.45 7.96
CA LEU A 142 6.66 -2.17 7.67
C LEU A 142 7.49 -2.03 8.96
N LYS A 143 6.96 -1.30 9.95
CA LYS A 143 7.58 -1.17 11.27
C LYS A 143 7.62 -2.48 12.05
N GLN A 144 6.58 -3.30 11.96
CA GLN A 144 6.57 -4.60 12.63
C GLN A 144 7.66 -5.50 12.03
N LEU A 145 7.75 -5.57 10.71
CA LEU A 145 8.75 -6.33 10.00
C LEU A 145 10.17 -5.93 10.43
N ALA A 146 10.45 -4.62 10.50
CA ALA A 146 11.74 -4.13 10.97
C ALA A 146 12.04 -4.53 12.44
N ILE A 147 11.03 -4.57 13.32
CA ILE A 147 11.19 -5.03 14.70
C ILE A 147 11.49 -6.53 14.73
N ASP A 148 10.70 -7.32 14.01
CA ASP A 148 10.80 -8.78 13.98
C ASP A 148 12.16 -9.23 13.42
N GLU A 149 12.66 -8.54 12.40
CA GLU A 149 13.93 -8.85 11.73
C GLU A 149 15.15 -8.14 12.33
N SER A 150 14.98 -7.37 13.41
CA SER A 150 16.05 -6.56 14.00
C SER A 150 17.27 -7.35 14.48
N SER A 151 17.11 -8.64 14.81
CA SER A 151 18.23 -9.51 15.16
C SER A 151 19.04 -9.98 13.94
N ASN A 152 18.37 -10.14 12.79
CA ASN A 152 18.99 -10.64 11.57
C ASN A 152 19.62 -9.51 10.76
N PHE A 153 18.95 -8.36 10.70
CA PHE A 153 19.34 -7.21 9.86
C PHE A 153 19.30 -5.90 10.67
N PRO A 154 20.13 -5.74 11.72
CA PRO A 154 20.01 -4.62 12.66
C PRO A 154 20.08 -3.24 12.00
N LYS A 155 21.00 -3.04 11.05
CA LYS A 155 21.15 -1.75 10.34
C LYS A 155 19.99 -1.48 9.38
N ALA A 156 19.56 -2.48 8.61
CA ALA A 156 18.42 -2.32 7.70
C ALA A 156 17.10 -2.10 8.46
N SER A 157 16.93 -2.75 9.62
CA SER A 157 15.81 -2.50 10.52
C SER A 157 15.78 -1.06 11.05
N GLU A 158 16.93 -0.51 11.45
CA GLU A 158 17.02 0.90 11.85
C GLU A 158 16.62 1.85 10.70
N VAL A 159 17.05 1.54 9.47
CA VAL A 159 16.63 2.27 8.27
C VAL A 159 15.10 2.23 8.13
N LEU A 160 14.47 1.06 8.19
CA LEU A 160 13.02 0.96 8.03
C LEU A 160 12.21 1.62 9.16
N LEU A 161 12.75 1.64 10.38
CA LEU A 161 12.10 2.25 11.53
C LEU A 161 12.09 3.78 11.47
N HIS A 162 13.15 4.38 10.94
CA HIS A 162 13.39 5.82 11.05
C HIS A 162 13.47 6.56 9.73
N ASN A 163 13.71 5.89 8.61
CA ASN A 163 14.06 6.55 7.35
C ASN A 163 13.05 6.27 6.22
N CYS A 164 11.87 5.72 6.56
CA CYS A 164 10.76 5.55 5.63
C CYS A 164 9.78 6.72 5.70
N TYR A 165 9.44 7.28 4.54
CA TYR A 165 8.34 8.21 4.36
C TYR A 165 7.36 7.63 3.34
N VAL A 166 6.30 6.98 3.84
CA VAL A 166 5.37 6.21 3.00
C VAL A 166 6.14 5.14 2.22
N ASP A 167 6.16 5.21 0.89
CA ASP A 167 6.84 4.29 -0.04
C ASP A 167 8.31 4.65 -0.27
N ASP A 168 8.73 5.86 0.08
CA ASP A 168 10.12 6.30 -0.06
C ASP A 168 10.97 5.86 1.15
N VAL A 169 12.14 5.28 0.87
CA VAL A 169 13.18 4.99 1.88
C VAL A 169 14.40 5.87 1.59
N LEU A 170 14.77 6.72 2.55
CA LEU A 170 15.81 7.75 2.40
C LEU A 170 16.92 7.53 3.43
N PHE A 171 18.00 6.86 3.05
CA PHE A 171 19.09 6.49 3.95
C PHE A 171 20.46 6.78 3.34
N GLY A 172 21.52 6.44 4.06
CA GLY A 172 22.88 6.63 3.57
C GLY A 172 23.91 5.97 4.47
N ALA A 173 25.17 6.16 4.09
CA ALA A 173 26.33 5.78 4.89
C ALA A 173 27.50 6.74 4.63
N ASP A 174 28.55 6.66 5.45
CA ASP A 174 29.72 7.51 5.28
C ASP A 174 30.80 6.91 4.37
N THR A 175 30.67 5.62 4.06
CA THR A 175 31.56 4.92 3.15
C THR A 175 30.78 4.14 2.08
N LEU A 176 31.43 3.93 0.93
CA LEU A 176 30.84 3.16 -0.16
C LEU A 176 30.62 1.70 0.26
N GLU A 177 31.60 1.12 0.97
CA GLU A 177 31.53 -0.26 1.45
C GLU A 177 30.33 -0.51 2.37
N GLU A 178 30.02 0.44 3.27
CA GLU A 178 28.83 0.34 4.11
C GLU A 178 27.54 0.43 3.31
N SER A 179 27.49 1.31 2.31
CA SER A 179 26.33 1.43 1.42
C SER A 179 26.10 0.14 0.62
N GLU A 180 27.17 -0.44 0.08
CA GLU A 180 27.14 -1.68 -0.70
C GLU A 180 26.72 -2.91 0.13
N LYS A 181 26.95 -2.89 1.45
CA LYS A 181 26.47 -3.93 2.37
C LYS A 181 25.02 -3.72 2.80
N LEU A 182 24.65 -2.47 3.08
CA LEU A 182 23.33 -2.14 3.61
C LEU A 182 22.21 -2.31 2.56
N ILE A 183 22.49 -2.06 1.29
CA ILE A 183 21.49 -2.21 0.21
C ILE A 183 20.99 -3.67 0.12
N PRO A 184 21.86 -4.69 0.02
CA PRO A 184 21.43 -6.08 0.05
C PRO A 184 20.69 -6.48 1.32
N GLU A 185 21.15 -6.04 2.51
CA GLU A 185 20.46 -6.34 3.78
C GLU A 185 19.02 -5.79 3.76
N LEU A 186 18.83 -4.57 3.25
CA LEU A 186 17.52 -3.97 3.13
C LEU A 186 16.63 -4.72 2.12
N GLN A 187 17.21 -5.22 1.03
CA GLN A 187 16.49 -6.02 0.03
C GLN A 187 16.10 -7.41 0.54
N GLU A 188 16.90 -8.00 1.43
CA GLU A 188 16.62 -9.33 1.99
C GLU A 188 15.60 -9.26 3.14
N LEU A 189 15.57 -8.16 3.89
CA LEU A 189 14.59 -7.91 4.93
C LEU A 189 13.16 -7.76 4.34
N LEU A 190 13.02 -7.08 3.19
CA LEU A 190 11.76 -6.72 2.54
C LEU A 190 11.16 -7.83 1.68
#